data_AF-A0A2V7TR21-F1
#
_entry.id   AF-A0A2V7TR21-F1
#
_cell.length_a   1.000
_cell.length_b   1.000
_cell.length_c   1.000
_cell.angle_alpha   90.00
_cell.angle_beta   90.00
_cell.angle_gamma   90.00
#
_symmetry.space_group_name_H-M   'P 1'
#
loop_
_entity.id
_entity.type
_entity.pdbx_description
1 polymer ?
#
loop_
_entity_poly.entity_id
_entity_poly.type
_entity_poly.pdbx_seq_one_letter_code
_entity_poly.pdbx_strand_id
1 'polypeptide(L)' 'MKLHLGCGKRYIPGFVHVDVADLPHIDHRGDVRSLPMFKDESTELVYACHVLEYFDRVEVVDVLREWHRVLAH' A
#
# COMPACT_ATOMS: atom_id res chain seq x y z
N MET A 1 4.79 10.35 -5.80
CA MET A 1 3.34 10.04 -5.65
C MET A 1 3.07 9.58 -4.22
N LYS A 2 1.82 9.64 -3.72
CA LYS A 2 1.43 9.19 -2.37
C LYS A 2 0.56 7.94 -2.42
N LEU A 3 0.86 6.92 -1.61
CA LEU A 3 0.10 5.66 -1.55
C LEU A 3 -0.73 5.56 -0.27
N HIS A 4 -1.98 5.11 -0.41
CA HIS A 4 -2.85 4.72 0.70
C HIS A 4 -3.06 3.21 0.61
N LEU A 5 -2.29 2.46 1.39
CA LEU A 5 -2.32 1.00 1.42
C LEU A 5 -3.37 0.52 2.40
N GLY A 6 -4.18 -0.47 2.00
CA GLY A 6 -5.27 -1.01 2.81
C GLY A 6 -6.34 0.06 3.13
N CYS A 7 -6.72 0.85 2.12
CA CYS A 7 -7.58 2.02 2.29
C CYS A 7 -9.03 1.69 2.68
N GLY A 8 -9.49 0.47 2.42
CA GLY A 8 -10.87 0.03 2.64
C GLY A 8 -11.86 1.00 1.98
N LYS A 9 -12.81 1.51 2.77
CA LYS A 9 -13.84 2.48 2.29
C LYS A 9 -13.36 3.94 2.30
N ARG A 10 -12.13 4.21 2.73
CA ARG A 10 -11.63 5.58 2.99
C ARG A 10 -10.96 6.12 1.73
N TYR A 11 -11.53 7.20 1.21
CA TYR A 11 -10.95 7.96 0.10
C TYR A 11 -10.20 9.19 0.62
N ILE A 12 -8.93 9.33 0.24
CA ILE A 12 -8.11 10.50 0.55
C ILE A 12 -7.67 11.15 -0.77
N PRO A 13 -8.14 12.37 -1.08
CA PRO A 13 -7.75 13.07 -2.30
C PRO A 13 -6.23 13.22 -2.44
N GLY A 14 -5.71 12.97 -3.64
CA GLY A 14 -4.28 13.06 -3.95
C GLY A 14 -3.45 11.81 -3.58
N PHE A 15 -4.09 10.75 -3.08
CA PHE A 15 -3.48 9.44 -2.89
C PHE A 15 -3.90 8.48 -3.99
N VAL A 16 -2.99 7.56 -4.33
CA VAL A 16 -3.31 6.34 -5.07
C VAL A 16 -3.73 5.28 -4.05
N HIS A 17 -4.89 4.67 -4.27
CA HIS A 17 -5.54 3.75 -3.35
C HIS A 17 -5.28 2.29 -3.76
N VAL A 18 -4.73 1.51 -2.83
CA VAL A 18 -4.42 0.09 -3.03
C VAL A 18 -5.12 -0.73 -1.95
N ASP A 19 -5.99 -1.64 -2.35
CA ASP A 19 -6.71 -2.52 -1.43
C ASP A 19 -7.20 -3.79 -2.13
N VAL A 20 -7.47 -4.85 -1.38
CA VAL A 20 -8.04 -6.11 -1.89
C VAL A 20 -9.54 -6.00 -2.18
N ALA A 21 -10.21 -5.03 -1.54
CA ALA A 21 -11.62 -4.76 -1.69
C ALA A 21 -11.99 -4.38 -3.13
N ASP A 22 -13.27 -4.56 -3.46
CA ASP A 22 -13.82 -4.21 -4.76
C ASP A 22 -14.71 -2.97 -4.61
N LEU A 23 -14.08 -1.79 -4.67
CA LEU A 23 -14.74 -0.50 -4.44
C LEU A 23 -14.38 0.48 -5.57
N PRO A 24 -15.30 1.37 -5.99
CA PRO A 24 -15.09 2.23 -7.17
C PRO A 24 -13.91 3.20 -7.10
N HIS A 25 -13.39 3.48 -5.90
CA HIS A 25 -12.30 4.43 -5.69
C HIS A 25 -10.92 3.77 -5.60
N ILE A 26 -10.85 2.44 -5.68
CA ILE A 26 -9.60 1.70 -5.62
C ILE A 26 -8.92 1.79 -6.99
N ASP A 27 -7.73 2.38 -7.02
CA ASP A 27 -6.96 2.54 -8.24
C ASP A 27 -6.27 1.23 -8.64
N HIS A 28 -5.77 0.49 -7.65
CA HIS A 28 -5.15 -0.82 -7.85
C HIS A 28 -5.71 -1.84 -6.86
N ARG A 29 -6.45 -2.83 -7.38
CA ARG A 29 -6.95 -3.92 -6.56
C ARG A 29 -5.89 -4.99 -6.39
N GLY A 30 -5.48 -5.26 -5.15
CA GLY A 30 -4.42 -6.23 -4.87
C GLY A 30 -4.00 -6.26 -3.40
N ASP A 31 -3.17 -7.26 -3.08
CA ASP A 31 -2.62 -7.44 -1.75
C ASP A 31 -1.40 -6.54 -1.55
N VAL A 32 -1.38 -5.78 -0.46
CA VAL A 32 -0.30 -4.83 -0.16
C VAL A 32 1.03 -5.50 0.23
N ARG A 33 1.08 -6.85 0.33
CA ARG A 33 2.32 -7.65 0.36
C ARG A 33 3.13 -7.55 -0.93
N SER A 34 2.51 -7.19 -2.05
CA SER A 34 3.18 -7.07 -3.35
C SER A 34 2.63 -5.90 -4.16
N LEU A 35 3.53 -5.02 -4.58
CA LEU A 35 3.24 -3.75 -5.25
C LEU A 35 3.90 -3.69 -6.65
N PRO A 36 3.66 -4.69 -7.54
CA PRO A 36 4.37 -4.82 -8.82
C PRO A 36 4.04 -3.71 -9.82
N MET A 37 2.94 -2.99 -9.62
CA MET A 37 2.53 -1.85 -10.43
C MET A 37 3.38 -0.59 -10.16
N PHE A 38 4.16 -0.58 -9.07
CA PHE A 38 5.01 0.55 -8.69
C PHE A 38 6.49 0.20 -8.83
N LYS A 39 7.25 1.12 -9.42
CA LYS A 39 8.71 1.02 -9.52
C LYS A 39 9.35 1.29 -8.16
N ASP A 40 10.59 0.85 -8.02
CA ASP A 40 11.44 1.22 -6.89
C ASP A 40 11.52 2.74 -6.77
N GLU A 41 11.53 3.26 -5.54
CA GLU A 41 11.70 4.69 -5.23
C GLU A 41 10.70 5.63 -5.93
N SER A 42 9.51 5.14 -6.29
CA SER A 42 8.50 5.94 -7.03
C SER A 42 7.49 6.68 -6.14
N THR A 43 7.51 6.42 -4.84
CA THR A 43 6.55 6.93 -3.85
C THR A 43 7.20 7.85 -2.83
N GLU A 44 6.63 9.03 -2.60
CA GLU A 44 7.13 10.01 -1.62
C GLU A 44 6.59 9.79 -0.20
N LEU A 45 5.44 9.12 -0.09
CA LEU A 45 4.74 8.87 1.16
C LEU A 45 3.90 7.60 1.05
N VAL A 46 4.05 6.71 2.01
CA VAL A 46 3.18 5.56 2.23
C VAL A 46 2.35 5.80 3.49
N TYR A 47 1.02 5.83 3.35
CA TYR A 47 0.09 5.87 4.46
C TYR A 47 -0.62 4.51 4.58
N ALA A 48 -0.42 3.84 5.71
CA ALA A 48 -1.07 2.58 6.07
C ALA A 48 -1.64 2.72 7.49
N CYS A 49 -2.94 2.48 7.66
CA CYS A 49 -3.62 2.64 8.95
C CYS A 49 -4.56 1.47 9.19
N HIS A 50 -4.33 0.74 10.28
CA HIS A 50 -5.00 -0.52 10.59
C HIS A 50 -4.77 -1.63 9.55
N VAL A 51 -3.54 -1.72 9.04
CA VAL A 51 -3.15 -2.68 7.99
C VAL A 51 -2.08 -3.64 8.46
N LEU A 52 -1.07 -3.14 9.19
CA LEU A 52 0.10 -3.92 9.56
C LEU A 52 -0.25 -5.06 10.52
N GLU A 53 -1.31 -4.91 11.32
CA GLU A 53 -1.78 -5.92 12.27
C GLU A 53 -2.34 -7.20 11.63
N TYR A 54 -2.60 -7.20 10.31
CA TYR A 54 -3.05 -8.40 9.59
C TYR A 54 -1.91 -9.35 9.22
N PHE A 55 -0.66 -8.93 9.36
CA PHE A 55 0.52 -9.73 9.02
C PHE A 55 1.20 -10.25 10.27
N ASP A 56 1.60 -11.52 10.26
CA ASP A 56 2.36 -12.09 11.37
C ASP A 56 3.81 -11.57 11.41
N ARG A 57 4.56 -11.99 12.43
CA ARG A 57 5.96 -11.53 12.64
C ARG A 57 6.92 -11.93 11.53
N VAL A 58 6.61 -12.97 10.76
CA VAL A 58 7.42 -13.43 9.63
C VAL A 58 7.01 -12.64 8.38
N GLU A 59 5.71 -12.56 8.10
CA GLU A 59 5.17 -11.85 6.94
C GLU A 59 5.47 -10.35 6.96
N VAL A 60 5.40 -9.72 8.14
CA VAL A 60 5.57 -8.26 8.27
C VAL A 60 6.94 -7.78 7.77
N VAL A 61 7.96 -8.62 7.84
CA VAL A 61 9.31 -8.26 7.37
C VAL A 61 9.31 -8.06 5.86
N ASP A 62 8.67 -8.95 5.10
CA ASP A 62 8.59 -8.85 3.64
C ASP A 62 7.64 -7.75 3.20
N VAL A 63 6.54 -7.55 3.93
CA VAL A 63 5.63 -6.40 3.73
C VAL A 63 6.39 -5.07 3.86
N LEU A 64 7.13 -4.88 4.95
CA LEU A 64 7.89 -3.65 5.18
C LEU A 64 9.02 -3.47 4.15
N ARG A 65 9.64 -4.56 3.68
CA ARG A 65 10.61 -4.50 2.58
C ARG A 65 9.96 -4.02 1.29
N GLU A 66 8.78 -4.54 0.95
CA GLU A 66 8.07 -4.12 -0.26
C GLU A 66 7.63 -2.66 -0.19
N TRP A 67 7.15 -2.22 0.97
CA TRP A 67 6.77 -0.81 1.19
C TRP A 67 7.98 0.11 1.16
N HIS A 68 9.12 -0.32 1.70
CA HIS A 68 10.37 0.41 1.60
C HIS A 68 10.90 0.46 0.16
N ARG A 69 10.79 -0.62 -0.62
CA ARG A 69 11.23 -0.68 -2.02
C ARG A 69 10.61 0.45 -2.85
N VAL A 70 9.30 0.68 -2.70
CA VAL A 70 8.61 1.72 -3.45
C VAL A 70 8.84 3.13 -2.90
N LEU A 71 9.27 3.27 -1.64
CA LEU A 71 9.50 4.56 -1.00
C LEU A 71 10.82 5.19 -1.49
N ALA A 72 10.74 6.43 -1.97
CA ALA A 72 11.90 7.23 -2.35
C ALA A 72 12.76 7.53 -1.11
N HIS A 73 14.07 7.30 -1.22
CA HIS A 73 15.06 7.47 -0.16
C HIS A 73 16.33 8.15 -0.66
#